data_AF-A0A8J4UZS6-F1
#
_entry.id   AF-A0A8J4UZS6-F1
#
_cell.length_a   1.000
_cell.length_b   1.000
_cell.length_c   1.000
_cell.angle_alpha   90.00
_cell.angle_beta   90.00
_cell.angle_gamma   90.00
#
_symmetry.space_group_name_H-M   'P 1'
#
loop_
_entity.id
_entity.type
_entity.pdbx_description
1 polymer ?
#
loop_
_entity_poly.entity_id
_entity_poly.type
_entity_poly.pdbx_seq_one_letter_code
_entity_poly.pdbx_strand_id
1 'polypeptide(L)'
;ALESGNTTTSNSDYIKLQVDDHSLYGRFIKRGVIDGRIVSVTNNLLPNYNSESNQFNNVQSYIGIGIQYYHELVQIDPDFSVLVDQRPAVDSVNSVCSSKSKSKISKAQLAGIIIGSVAFAAIIVTMTAYVLYQRKERVTFENKLKTLE
;
A
#
# COMPACT_ATOMS: atom_id res chain seq x y z
N ALA A 1 -3.84 9.56 -0.59
CA ALA A 1 -5.22 10.04 -0.74
C ALA A 1 -5.28 11.04 -1.88
N LEU A 2 -6.33 11.01 -2.70
CA LEU A 2 -6.55 12.04 -3.72
C LEU A 2 -7.82 12.85 -3.36
N GLU A 3 -7.69 14.17 -3.34
CA GLU A 3 -8.78 15.11 -3.10
C GLU A 3 -8.72 16.24 -4.15
N SER A 4 -9.88 16.75 -4.53
CA SER A 4 -10.02 17.83 -5.50
C SER A 4 -11.22 18.70 -5.12
N GLY A 5 -11.11 20.00 -5.41
CA GLY A 5 -12.23 20.93 -5.26
C GLY A 5 -12.01 22.27 -5.93
N ASN A 6 -12.96 23.18 -5.71
CA ASN A 6 -12.95 24.54 -6.22
C ASN A 6 -12.92 25.51 -5.03
N THR A 7 -12.03 26.50 -5.12
CA THR A 7 -11.95 27.60 -4.16
C THR A 7 -12.76 28.79 -4.69
N THR A 8 -13.94 29.02 -4.11
CA THR A 8 -14.83 30.12 -4.51
C THR A 8 -14.24 31.51 -4.27
N THR A 9 -13.35 31.63 -3.27
CA THR A 9 -12.69 32.89 -2.89
C THR A 9 -11.55 33.28 -3.83
N SER A 10 -10.83 32.30 -4.38
CA SER A 10 -9.65 32.52 -5.24
C SER A 10 -9.87 32.20 -6.73
N ASN A 11 -11.10 31.77 -7.10
CA ASN A 11 -11.47 31.37 -8.47
C ASN A 11 -10.42 30.42 -9.11
N SER A 12 -9.99 29.43 -8.33
CA SER A 12 -9.02 28.42 -8.73
C SER A 12 -9.52 27.03 -8.36
N ASP A 13 -9.16 26.05 -9.16
CA ASP A 13 -9.33 24.64 -8.79
C ASP A 13 -8.09 24.17 -8.04
N TYR A 14 -8.24 23.17 -7.20
CA TYR A 14 -7.10 22.57 -6.51
C TYR A 14 -7.14 21.06 -6.59
N ILE A 15 -5.94 20.49 -6.51
CA ILE A 15 -5.72 19.07 -6.30
C ILE A 15 -4.86 18.90 -5.06
N LYS A 16 -5.19 17.92 -4.23
CA LYS A 16 -4.39 17.54 -3.09
C LYS A 16 -4.09 16.05 -3.18
N LEU A 17 -2.82 15.74 -3.35
CA LEU A 17 -2.32 14.37 -3.38
C LEU A 17 -1.51 14.11 -2.11
N GLN A 18 -2.04 13.27 -1.23
CA GLN A 18 -1.41 12.92 0.03
C GLN A 18 -0.72 11.55 -0.04
N VAL A 19 0.53 11.50 0.39
CA VAL A 19 1.33 10.27 0.61
C VAL A 19 1.85 10.33 2.04
N ASP A 20 1.51 9.32 2.85
CA ASP A 20 1.82 9.29 4.28
C ASP A 20 1.38 10.59 4.98
N ASP A 21 2.30 11.33 5.60
CA ASP A 21 2.10 12.58 6.33
C ASP A 21 2.40 13.83 5.47
N HIS A 22 2.59 13.68 4.17
CA HIS A 22 2.88 14.79 3.25
C HIS A 22 1.81 14.90 2.16
N SER A 23 1.45 16.14 1.80
CA SER A 23 0.57 16.43 0.68
C SER A 23 1.23 17.32 -0.34
N LEU A 24 1.15 16.91 -1.60
CA LEU A 24 1.34 17.80 -2.72
C LEU A 24 0.01 18.51 -3.01
N TYR A 25 -0.03 19.81 -2.76
CA TYR A 25 -1.16 20.68 -3.06
C TYR A 25 -0.87 21.47 -4.34
N GLY A 26 -1.66 21.24 -5.37
CA GLY A 26 -1.62 22.01 -6.62
C GLY A 26 -2.80 22.96 -6.71
N ARG A 27 -2.55 24.20 -7.13
CA ARG A 27 -3.57 25.23 -7.38
C ARG A 27 -3.54 25.66 -8.84
N PHE A 28 -4.69 25.60 -9.49
CA PHE A 28 -4.88 25.87 -10.91
C PHE A 28 -5.76 27.09 -11.10
N ILE A 29 -5.13 28.19 -11.52
CA ILE A 29 -5.81 29.46 -11.76
C ILE A 29 -6.68 29.32 -13.01
N LYS A 30 -7.91 29.86 -12.98
CA LYS A 30 -8.84 29.84 -14.13
C LYS A 30 -8.58 30.95 -15.14
N ARG A 31 -7.34 31.42 -15.25
CA ARG A 31 -6.93 32.53 -16.14
C ARG A 31 -5.55 32.23 -16.73
N GLY A 32 -5.36 32.66 -17.97
CA GLY A 32 -4.10 32.58 -18.70
C GLY A 32 -3.85 33.83 -19.52
N VAL A 33 -2.60 34.03 -19.94
CA VAL A 33 -2.26 35.04 -20.95
C VAL A 33 -2.21 34.35 -22.30
N ILE A 34 -3.16 34.70 -23.18
CA ILE A 34 -3.29 34.17 -24.53
C ILE A 34 -3.11 35.32 -25.50
N ASP A 35 -2.08 35.25 -26.36
CA ASP A 35 -1.74 36.29 -27.35
C ASP A 35 -1.72 37.71 -26.74
N GLY A 36 -1.15 37.82 -25.53
CA GLY A 36 -1.04 39.08 -24.78
C GLY A 36 -2.30 39.54 -24.04
N ARG A 37 -3.38 38.76 -24.04
CA ARG A 37 -4.65 39.07 -23.35
C ARG A 37 -4.92 38.10 -22.21
N ILE A 38 -5.51 38.60 -21.13
CA ILE A 38 -5.96 37.75 -20.01
C ILE A 38 -7.30 37.12 -20.39
N VAL A 39 -7.32 35.80 -20.53
CA VAL A 39 -8.50 35.02 -20.92
C VAL A 39 -8.80 33.97 -19.85
N SER A 40 -10.08 33.63 -19.69
CA SER A 40 -10.50 32.55 -18.79
C SER A 40 -10.14 31.18 -19.38
N VAL A 41 -9.57 30.30 -18.56
CA VAL A 41 -9.32 28.90 -18.89
C VAL A 41 -10.13 27.98 -17.99
N THR A 42 -10.38 26.75 -18.44
CA THR A 42 -11.08 25.73 -17.65
C THR A 42 -10.10 24.67 -17.20
N ASN A 43 -10.27 24.13 -15.98
CA ASN A 43 -9.50 22.97 -15.52
C ASN A 43 -10.47 21.83 -15.25
N ASN A 44 -10.14 20.65 -15.75
CA ASN A 44 -10.92 19.44 -15.52
C ASN A 44 -9.99 18.32 -15.09
N LEU A 45 -10.34 17.62 -14.00
CA LEU A 45 -9.69 16.35 -13.72
C LEU A 45 -10.14 15.33 -14.75
N LEU A 46 -9.18 14.54 -15.23
CA LEU A 46 -9.39 13.52 -16.25
C LEU A 46 -9.45 12.14 -15.56
N PRO A 47 -10.63 11.64 -15.18
CA PRO A 47 -10.77 10.40 -14.41
C PRO A 47 -10.32 9.15 -15.18
N ASN A 48 -10.50 9.13 -16.50
CA ASN A 48 -10.26 7.93 -17.32
C ASN A 48 -8.76 7.60 -17.53
N TYR A 49 -7.85 8.52 -17.23
CA TYR A 49 -6.41 8.25 -17.23
C TYR A 49 -5.89 7.73 -15.88
N ASN A 50 -6.76 7.70 -14.85
CA ASN A 50 -6.42 7.24 -13.49
C ASN A 50 -6.78 5.76 -13.26
N SER A 51 -7.34 5.09 -14.28
CA SER A 51 -7.92 3.74 -14.17
C SER A 51 -6.89 2.61 -14.17
N GLU A 52 -5.66 2.85 -14.63
CA GLU A 52 -4.66 1.79 -14.84
C GLU A 52 -3.41 1.86 -13.94
N SER A 53 -3.16 2.99 -13.25
CA SER A 53 -1.88 3.22 -12.54
C SER A 53 -1.96 3.43 -11.03
N ASN A 54 -3.14 3.29 -10.42
CA ASN A 54 -3.28 3.23 -8.95
C ASN A 54 -2.76 1.89 -8.40
N GLN A 55 -1.49 1.58 -8.67
CA GLN A 55 -0.75 0.54 -7.99
C GLN A 55 -0.47 0.99 -6.55
N PHE A 56 -0.27 0.03 -5.65
CA PHE A 56 -0.10 0.26 -4.20
C PHE A 56 0.97 1.32 -3.80
N ASN A 57 1.86 1.72 -4.72
CA ASN A 57 2.97 2.64 -4.49
C ASN A 57 3.01 3.84 -5.44
N ASN A 58 2.04 4.01 -6.34
CA ASN A 58 2.01 5.15 -7.26
C ASN A 58 0.59 5.72 -7.31
N VAL A 59 0.48 7.02 -7.06
CA VAL A 59 -0.77 7.75 -7.22
C VAL A 59 -0.50 8.88 -8.19
N GLN A 60 -1.22 8.86 -9.30
CA GLN A 60 -1.12 9.83 -10.36
C GLN A 60 -2.48 10.45 -10.62
N SER A 61 -2.50 11.72 -11.02
CA SER A 61 -3.71 12.39 -11.49
C SER A 61 -3.39 13.28 -12.68
N TYR A 62 -4.28 13.28 -13.66
CA TYR A 62 -4.17 14.11 -14.86
C TYR A 62 -5.17 15.26 -14.81
N ILE A 63 -4.69 16.44 -15.18
CA ILE A 63 -5.47 17.69 -15.19
C ILE A 63 -5.41 18.25 -16.60
N GLY A 64 -6.58 18.39 -17.22
CA GLY A 64 -6.74 19.03 -18.51
C GLY A 64 -7.02 20.51 -18.35
N ILE A 65 -6.22 21.35 -18.98
CA ILE A 65 -6.44 22.80 -19.04
C ILE A 65 -7.03 23.13 -20.41
N GLY A 66 -8.32 23.50 -20.42
CA GLY A 66 -9.05 23.90 -21.61
C GLY A 66 -8.74 25.35 -21.96
N ILE A 67 -8.09 25.53 -23.11
CA ILE A 67 -7.70 26.82 -23.66
C ILE A 67 -8.50 27.05 -24.95
N GLN A 68 -8.98 28.28 -25.17
CA GLN A 68 -9.67 28.66 -26.40
C GLN A 68 -8.66 28.80 -27.56
N TYR A 69 -9.16 29.12 -28.76
CA TYR A 69 -8.30 29.37 -29.91
C TYR A 69 -7.24 30.44 -29.61
N TYR A 70 -5.99 30.17 -29.99
CA TYR A 70 -4.84 31.05 -29.86
C TYR A 70 -4.00 31.02 -31.14
N HIS A 71 -3.21 32.07 -31.37
CA HIS A 71 -2.36 32.22 -32.54
C HIS A 71 -0.90 31.89 -32.25
N GLU A 72 -0.32 32.49 -31.22
CA GLU A 72 1.14 32.51 -31.03
C GLU A 72 1.58 32.13 -29.61
N LEU A 73 0.83 32.55 -28.58
CA LEU A 73 1.28 32.41 -27.19
C LEU A 73 0.15 31.96 -26.26
N VAL A 74 0.46 30.97 -25.42
CA VAL A 74 -0.32 30.64 -24.24
C VAL A 74 0.63 30.53 -23.05
N GLN A 75 0.39 31.33 -22.02
CA GLN A 75 1.12 31.30 -20.75
C GLN A 75 0.15 31.05 -19.60
N ILE A 76 0.41 29.97 -18.85
CA ILE A 76 -0.37 29.50 -17.69
C ILE A 76 0.60 29.29 -16.53
N ASP A 77 0.15 29.60 -15.31
CA ASP A 77 0.96 29.53 -14.09
C ASP A 77 0.27 28.65 -13.03
N PRO A 78 0.52 27.32 -13.02
CA PRO A 78 0.07 26.46 -11.94
C PRO A 78 1.03 26.54 -10.75
N ASP A 79 0.47 26.63 -9.54
CA ASP A 79 1.26 26.66 -8.31
C ASP A 79 1.24 25.30 -7.61
N PHE A 80 2.39 24.88 -7.06
CA PHE A 80 2.51 23.65 -6.29
C PHE A 80 3.19 23.91 -4.95
N SER A 81 2.62 23.35 -3.90
CA SER A 81 3.14 23.43 -2.53
C SER A 81 3.19 22.04 -1.91
N VAL A 82 4.24 21.79 -1.12
CA VAL A 82 4.31 20.61 -0.26
C VAL A 82 3.82 21.01 1.13
N LEU A 83 2.83 20.30 1.63
CA LEU A 83 2.22 20.52 2.94
C LEU A 83 2.52 19.32 3.83
N VAL A 84 2.71 19.57 5.12
CA VAL A 84 2.77 18.51 6.14
C VAL A 84 1.38 18.36 6.73
N ASP A 85 0.82 17.15 6.67
CA ASP A 85 -0.49 16.83 7.20
C ASP A 85 -0.39 16.29 8.63
N GLN A 86 -1.35 16.68 9.46
CA GLN A 86 -1.43 16.22 10.86
C GLN A 86 -1.90 14.77 10.98
N ARG A 87 -2.47 14.19 9.92
CA ARG A 87 -3.00 12.83 9.90
C ARG A 87 -2.45 12.09 8.68
N PRO A 88 -2.06 10.82 8.82
CA PRO A 88 -1.54 10.04 7.71
C PRO A 88 -2.62 9.77 6.66
N ALA A 89 -2.21 9.60 5.40
CA ALA A 89 -3.08 9.35 4.26
C ALA A 89 -4.00 8.14 4.46
N VAL A 90 -3.57 7.15 5.26
CA VAL A 90 -4.32 5.92 5.56
C VAL A 90 -5.64 6.19 6.31
N ASP A 91 -5.72 7.31 7.04
CA ASP A 91 -6.91 7.70 7.79
C ASP A 91 -7.94 8.44 6.93
N SER A 92 -7.60 8.73 5.67
CA SER A 92 -8.50 9.43 4.75
C SER A 92 -9.48 8.46 4.07
N VAL A 93 -10.72 8.93 3.87
CA VAL A 93 -11.77 8.17 3.16
C VAL A 93 -11.37 7.88 1.69
N ASN A 94 -10.51 8.73 1.12
CA ASN A 94 -10.01 8.61 -0.25
C ASN A 94 -8.61 7.97 -0.31
N SER A 95 -8.23 7.16 0.68
CA SER A 95 -6.94 6.46 0.67
C SER A 95 -6.92 5.38 -0.41
N VAL A 96 -6.08 5.58 -1.42
CA VAL A 96 -5.78 4.58 -2.46
C VAL A 96 -4.86 3.48 -1.91
N CYS A 97 -4.03 3.83 -0.92
CA CYS A 97 -3.31 2.85 -0.14
C CYS A 97 -4.32 2.14 0.75
N SER A 98 -4.88 1.04 0.24
CA SER A 98 -5.54 0.09 1.12
C SER A 98 -4.55 -0.21 2.24
N SER A 99 -4.94 0.06 3.48
CA SER A 99 -4.46 -0.74 4.57
C SER A 99 -4.94 -2.16 4.26
N LYS A 100 -4.25 -2.86 3.36
CA LYS A 100 -3.88 -4.22 3.63
C LYS A 100 -3.07 -4.09 4.92
N SER A 101 -3.79 -3.99 6.04
CA SER A 101 -3.32 -4.41 7.32
C SER A 101 -2.72 -5.76 6.98
N LYS A 102 -1.40 -5.80 6.94
CA LYS A 102 -0.65 -6.99 6.64
C LYS A 102 -1.23 -7.97 7.63
N SER A 103 -2.02 -8.92 7.15
CA SER A 103 -2.43 -10.08 7.89
C SER A 103 -1.17 -10.92 8.06
N LYS A 104 -0.24 -10.40 8.87
CA LYS A 104 0.63 -11.21 9.68
C LYS A 104 -0.37 -12.01 10.52
N ILE A 105 -0.59 -13.24 10.08
CA ILE A 105 -1.16 -14.38 10.80
C ILE A 105 -1.97 -13.96 12.02
N SER A 106 -3.29 -14.20 11.99
CA SER A 106 -4.16 -13.95 13.15
C SER A 106 -3.55 -14.53 14.42
N LYS A 107 -3.71 -13.85 15.57
CA LYS A 107 -3.24 -14.38 16.87
C LYS A 107 -3.69 -15.82 17.11
N ALA A 108 -4.89 -16.18 16.62
CA ALA A 108 -5.42 -17.53 16.68
C ALA A 108 -4.65 -18.51 15.78
N GLN A 109 -4.27 -18.10 14.57
CA GLN A 109 -3.44 -18.92 13.67
C GLN A 109 -2.03 -19.11 14.24
N LEU A 110 -1.45 -18.07 14.84
CA LEU A 110 -0.14 -18.17 15.50
C LEU A 110 -0.19 -19.16 16.68
N ALA A 111 -1.22 -19.07 17.51
CA ALA A 111 -1.45 -20.01 18.60
C ALA A 111 -1.60 -21.46 18.08
N GLY A 112 -2.35 -21.66 16.99
CA GLY A 112 -2.51 -22.96 16.35
C GLY A 112 -1.19 -23.56 15.88
N ILE A 113 -0.33 -22.76 15.23
CA ILE A 113 0.99 -23.21 14.76
C ILE A 113 1.89 -23.62 15.94
N ILE A 114 1.91 -22.81 17.02
CA ILE A 114 2.74 -23.10 18.19
C ILE A 114 2.31 -24.41 18.84
N ILE A 115 1.02 -24.56 19.16
CA ILE A 115 0.48 -25.77 19.81
C ILE A 115 0.69 -27.00 18.91
N GLY A 116 0.42 -26.88 17.61
CA GLY A 116 0.61 -27.94 16.64
C GLY A 116 2.07 -28.41 16.55
N SER A 117 3.02 -27.47 16.50
CA SER A 117 4.45 -27.79 16.41
C SER A 117 4.98 -28.49 17.67
N VAL A 118 4.56 -28.06 18.86
CA VAL A 118 5.00 -28.64 20.13
C VAL A 118 4.43 -30.05 20.30
N ALA A 119 3.14 -30.24 20.03
CA ALA A 119 2.50 -31.55 20.11
C ALA A 119 3.13 -32.54 19.11
N PHE A 120 3.37 -32.10 17.88
CA PHE A 120 4.00 -32.94 16.86
C PHE A 120 5.43 -33.34 17.22
N ALA A 121 6.23 -32.40 17.74
CA ALA A 121 7.59 -32.68 18.19
C ALA A 121 7.62 -33.70 19.35
N ALA A 122 6.71 -33.59 20.33
CA ALA A 122 6.61 -34.54 21.44
C ALA A 122 6.28 -35.96 20.95
N ILE A 123 5.37 -36.09 19.99
CA ILE A 123 5.03 -37.39 19.38
C ILE A 123 6.26 -38.00 18.68
N ILE A 124 7.01 -37.21 17.92
CA ILE A 124 8.23 -37.69 17.27
C ILE A 124 9.25 -38.15 18.31
N VAL A 125 9.52 -37.35 19.35
CA VAL A 125 10.51 -37.70 20.38
C VAL A 125 10.16 -39.01 21.09
N THR A 126 8.89 -39.18 21.47
CA THR A 126 8.41 -40.40 22.15
C THR A 126 8.49 -41.63 21.25
N MET A 127 8.05 -41.52 19.99
CA MET A 127 8.22 -42.58 18.97
C MET A 127 9.68 -42.98 18.81
N THR A 128 10.57 -41.99 18.66
CA THR A 128 12.00 -42.23 18.44
C THR A 128 12.63 -42.92 19.65
N ALA A 129 12.31 -42.47 20.86
CA ALA A 129 12.79 -43.08 22.10
C ALA A 129 12.31 -44.54 22.26
N TYR A 130 11.04 -44.81 21.94
CA TYR A 130 10.47 -46.16 22.02
C TYR A 130 11.16 -47.14 21.05
N VAL A 131 11.40 -46.71 19.80
CA VAL A 131 12.10 -47.52 18.80
C VAL A 131 13.54 -47.82 19.24
N LEU A 132 14.24 -46.84 19.82
CA LEU A 132 15.60 -47.04 20.33
C LEU A 132 15.64 -47.98 21.54
N TYR A 133 14.65 -47.90 22.45
CA TYR A 133 14.54 -48.81 23.59
C TYR A 133 14.37 -50.27 23.14
N GLN A 134 13.40 -50.54 22.25
CA GLN A 134 13.17 -51.88 21.73
C GLN A 134 14.38 -52.44 20.97
N ARG A 135 15.11 -51.59 20.22
CA ARG A 135 16.36 -52.01 19.56
C ARG A 135 17.43 -52.44 20.57
N LYS A 136 17.58 -51.72 21.68
CA LYS A 136 18.54 -52.09 22.74
C LYS A 136 18.19 -53.41 23.40
N GLU A 137 16.92 -53.64 23.73
CA GLU A 137 16.52 -54.93 24.33
C GLU A 137 16.73 -56.10 23.37
N ARG A 138 16.38 -55.95 22.08
CA ARG A 138 16.63 -57.01 21.08
C ARG A 138 18.11 -57.34 20.95
N VAL A 139 18.98 -56.33 20.84
CA VAL A 139 20.44 -56.55 20.76
C VAL A 139 20.98 -57.19 22.05
N THR A 140 20.49 -56.75 23.21
CA THR A 140 20.91 -57.32 24.50
C THR A 140 20.48 -58.79 24.64
N PHE A 141 19.27 -59.12 24.19
CA PHE A 141 18.75 -60.49 24.18
C PHE A 141 19.51 -61.39 23.21
N GLU A 142 19.76 -60.93 21.98
CA GLU A 142 20.57 -61.66 20.99
C GLU A 142 22.00 -61.91 21.48
N ASN A 143 22.64 -60.92 22.11
CA ASN A 143 23.98 -61.10 22.68
C ASN A 143 24.00 -62.13 23.81
N LYS A 144 22.95 -62.18 24.65
CA LYS A 144 22.83 -63.21 25.70
C LYS A 144 22.64 -64.61 25.12
N LEU A 145 21.89 -64.76 24.03
CA LEU A 145 21.74 -66.04 23.35
C LEU A 145 23.06 -66.54 22.76
N LYS A 146 23.84 -65.66 22.10
CA LYS A 146 25.16 -66.01 21.55
C LYS A 146 26.20 -66.43 22.59
N THR A 147 26.05 -66.01 23.84
CA THR A 147 26.94 -66.43 24.94
C THR A 147 26.55 -67.76 25.58
N LEU A 148 25.40 -68.34 25.21
CA LEU A 148 24.89 -69.60 25.75
C LEU A 148 25.09 -70.80 24.80
N GLU A 149 25.42 -70.55 23.53
CA GLU A 149 25.97 -71.54 22.58
C GLU A 149 27.50 -71.64 22.72
#